data_AF-A0A962NFL7-F1
#
_entry.id   AF-A0A962NFL7-F1
#
_cell.length_a   1.000
_cell.length_b   1.000
_cell.length_c   1.000
_cell.angle_alpha   90.00
_cell.angle_beta   90.00
_cell.angle_gamma   90.00
#
_symmetry.space_group_name_H-M   'P 1'
#
loop_
_entity.id
_entity.type
_entity.pdbx_description
1 polymer ?
#
loop_
_entity_poly.entity_id
_entity_poly.type
_entity_poly.pdbx_seq_one_letter_code
_entity_poly.pdbx_strand_id
1 'polypeptide(L)' 'SARTLQRRLAEEGQCYRQLLDDERHRRACHALRERGDPVTSVALALGYSDPANFSRAFSRRAGVRPSAFRRPPVPTADAD' A
#
# COMPACT_ATOMS: atom_id res chain seq x y z
N SER A 1 -7.06 -36.61 5.39
CA SER A 1 -7.12 -36.58 3.91
C SER A 1 -6.44 -35.34 3.36
N ALA A 2 -5.69 -35.46 2.26
CA ALA A 2 -4.96 -34.37 1.60
C ALA A 2 -5.81 -33.12 1.32
N ARG A 3 -7.10 -33.29 1.01
CA ARG A 3 -8.06 -32.20 0.78
C ARG A 3 -8.25 -31.28 2.00
N THR A 4 -8.25 -31.81 3.22
CA THR A 4 -8.38 -31.00 4.45
C THR A 4 -7.12 -30.17 4.69
N LEU A 5 -5.95 -30.74 4.40
CA LEU A 5 -4.67 -30.06 4.50
C LEU A 5 -4.56 -28.94 3.44
N GLN A 6 -4.90 -29.24 2.18
CA GLN A 6 -4.94 -28.25 1.09
C GLN A 6 -5.88 -27.09 1.39
N ARG A 7 -7.06 -27.36 1.96
CA ARG A 7 -8.00 -26.30 2.35
C ARG A 7 -7.43 -25.40 3.45
N ARG A 8 -6.88 -25.99 4.52
CA ARG A 8 -6.29 -25.22 5.63
C ARG A 8 -5.10 -24.36 5.18
N LEU A 9 -4.23 -24.91 4.33
CA LEU A 9 -3.13 -24.16 3.71
C LEU A 9 -3.64 -22.98 2.86
N ALA A 10 -4.74 -23.17 2.12
CA ALA A 10 -5.34 -22.11 1.33
C ALA A 10 -5.97 -21.02 2.21
N GLU A 11 -6.68 -21.40 3.28
CA GLU A 11 -7.26 -20.50 4.29
C GLU A 11 -6.15 -19.69 4.99
N GLU A 12 -5.10 -20.35 5.48
CA GLU A 12 -3.94 -19.69 6.09
C GLU A 12 -3.25 -18.74 5.12
N GLY A 13 -3.07 -19.16 3.86
CA GLY A 13 -2.50 -18.31 2.82
C GLY A 13 -3.39 -17.13 2.41
N GLN A 14 -4.70 -17.22 2.60
CA GLN A 14 -5.63 -16.09 2.44
C GLN A 14 -5.49 -15.12 3.61
N CYS A 15 -5.49 -15.61 4.85
CA CYS A 15 -5.29 -14.79 6.04
C CYS A 15 -3.95 -14.03 6.01
N TYR A 16 -2.87 -14.71 5.62
CA TYR A 16 -1.56 -14.08 5.48
C TYR A 16 -1.57 -12.98 4.42
N ARG A 17 -2.19 -13.22 3.25
CA ARG A 17 -2.32 -12.21 2.20
C ARG A 17 -3.11 -11.00 2.66
N GLN A 18 -4.20 -11.21 3.39
CA GLN A 18 -5.01 -10.13 3.95
C GLN A 18 -4.18 -9.29 4.93
N LEU A 19 -3.51 -9.92 5.90
CA LEU A 19 -2.65 -9.23 6.86
C LEU A 19 -1.52 -8.44 6.18
N LEU A 20 -0.89 -9.01 5.16
CA LEU A 20 0.15 -8.34 4.40
C LEU A 20 -0.40 -7.12 3.65
N ASP A 21 -1.56 -7.26 3.00
CA ASP A 21 -2.21 -6.16 2.30
C ASP A 21 -2.64 -5.06 3.29
N ASP A 22 -3.06 -5.42 4.50
CA ASP A 22 -3.44 -4.50 5.58
C ASP A 22 -2.25 -3.65 6.03
N GLU A 23 -1.13 -4.32 6.30
CA GLU A 23 0.09 -3.64 6.71
C GLU A 23 0.65 -2.76 5.58
N ARG A 24 0.65 -3.24 4.33
CA ARG A 24 1.05 -2.43 3.16
C ARG A 24 0.20 -1.18 3.02
N HIS A 25 -1.11 -1.32 3.19
CA HIS A 25 -2.03 -0.19 3.09
C HIS A 25 -1.78 0.84 4.19
N ARG A 26 -1.59 0.38 5.43
CA ARG A 26 -1.28 1.25 6.57
C ARG A 26 -0.02 2.08 6.30
N ARG A 27 1.06 1.43 5.84
CA ARG A 27 2.32 2.10 5.48
C ARG A 27 2.15 3.07 4.33
N ALA A 28 1.41 2.69 3.29
CA ALA A 28 1.11 3.55 2.15
C ALA A 28 0.42 4.84 2.59
N CYS A 29 -0.62 4.72 3.43
CA CYS A 29 -1.35 5.87 3.95
C CYS A 29 -0.43 6.81 4.74
N HIS A 30 0.38 6.26 5.64
CA HIS A 30 1.32 7.05 6.45
C HIS A 30 2.36 7.78 5.60
N ALA A 31 2.99 7.10 4.62
CA ALA A 31 3.98 7.74 3.73
C ALA A 31 3.36 8.86 2.88
N LEU A 32 2.17 8.64 2.33
CA LEU A 32 1.48 9.62 1.49
C LEU A 32 0.96 10.82 2.28
N ARG A 33 0.36 10.60 3.46
CA ARG A 33 -0.26 11.69 4.24
C ARG A 33 0.70 12.44 5.15
N GLU A 34 1.58 11.74 5.84
CA GLU A 34 2.42 12.38 6.87
C GLU A 34 3.73 12.90 6.28
N ARG A 35 4.38 12.12 5.43
CA ARG A 35 5.65 12.50 4.80
C ARG A 35 5.47 13.29 3.50
N GLY A 36 4.35 13.06 2.80
CA GLY A 36 4.09 13.66 1.49
C GLY A 36 4.94 13.02 0.38
N ASP A 37 5.39 11.78 0.57
CA ASP A 37 6.32 11.10 -0.32
C ASP A 37 5.72 10.91 -1.73
N PRO A 38 6.53 10.98 -2.80
CA PRO A 38 6.07 10.69 -4.15
C PRO A 38 5.45 9.28 -4.24
N VAL A 39 4.32 9.18 -4.95
CA VAL A 39 3.56 7.93 -5.13
C VAL A 39 4.45 6.80 -5.67
N THR A 40 5.38 7.14 -6.57
CA THR A 40 6.36 6.22 -7.15
C THR A 40 7.31 5.66 -6.10
N SER A 41 7.89 6.52 -5.26
CA SER A 41 8.78 6.12 -4.17
C SER A 41 8.07 5.21 -3.16
N VAL A 42 6.83 5.57 -2.79
CA VAL A 42 6.00 4.74 -1.89
C VAL A 42 5.71 3.37 -2.50
N ALA A 43 5.38 3.31 -3.79
CA ALA A 43 5.11 2.05 -4.48
C ALA A 43 6.32 1.10 -4.44
N LEU A 44 7.50 1.61 -4.79
CA LEU A 44 8.75 0.85 -4.79
C LEU A 44 9.12 0.39 -3.38
N ALA A 45 9.00 1.26 -2.38
CA ALA A 45 9.29 0.94 -0.98
C ALA A 45 8.37 -0.16 -0.40
N LEU A 46 7.14 -0.30 -0.91
CA LEU A 46 6.19 -1.34 -0.52
C LEU A 46 6.35 -2.65 -1.31
N GLY A 47 7.33 -2.69 -2.23
CA GLY A 47 7.66 -3.86 -3.03
C GLY A 47 6.79 -4.04 -4.28
N TYR A 48 6.14 -2.97 -4.77
CA TYR A 48 5.50 -2.99 -6.07
C TYR A 48 6.55 -2.76 -7.16
N SER A 49 6.57 -3.62 -8.18
CA SER A 49 7.41 -3.45 -9.36
C SER A 49 6.94 -2.31 -10.27
N ASP A 50 5.67 -1.93 -10.17
CA ASP A 50 5.05 -0.88 -10.99
C ASP A 50 4.15 0.04 -10.12
N PRO A 51 4.42 1.36 -10.10
CA PRO A 51 3.57 2.35 -9.46
C PRO A 51 2.09 2.35 -9.91
N ALA A 52 1.80 1.92 -11.15
CA ALA A 52 0.42 1.80 -11.63
C ALA A 52 -0.33 0.66 -10.91
N ASN A 53 0.35 -0.46 -10.64
CA ASN A 53 -0.20 -1.57 -9.87
C ASN A 53 -0.47 -1.18 -8.42
N PHE A 54 0.47 -0.46 -7.79
CA PHE A 54 0.24 0.16 -6.48
C PHE A 54 -0.99 1.08 -6.51
N SER A 55 -1.08 1.97 -7.50
CA SER A 55 -2.17 2.95 -7.59
C SER A 55 -3.54 2.29 -7.67
N ARG A 56 -3.67 1.21 -8.44
CA ARG A 56 -4.91 0.42 -8.54
C ARG A 56 -5.23 -0.29 -7.23
N ALA A 57 -4.25 -0.95 -6.61
CA ALA A 57 -4.44 -1.66 -5.34
C ALA A 57 -4.80 -0.71 -4.20
N PHE A 58 -4.10 0.42 -4.11
CA PHE A 58 -4.38 1.49 -3.14
C PHE A 58 -5.78 2.06 -3.35
N SER A 59 -6.14 2.44 -4.59
CA SER A 59 -7.45 3.02 -4.88
C SER A 59 -8.60 2.07 -4.58
N ARG A 60 -8.45 0.78 -4.90
CA ARG A 60 -9.45 -0.25 -4.56
C ARG A 60 -9.72 -0.34 -3.06
N ARG A 61 -8.71 -0.06 -2.24
CA ARG A 61 -8.77 -0.21 -0.79
C ARG A 61 -9.09 1.10 -0.04
N ALA A 62 -8.50 2.22 -0.45
CA ALA A 62 -8.75 3.56 0.12
C ALA A 62 -9.98 4.26 -0.46
N GLY A 63 -10.48 3.81 -1.62
CA GLY A 63 -11.56 4.49 -2.36
C GLY A 63 -11.12 5.74 -3.12
N VAL A 64 -9.87 6.18 -2.97
CA VAL A 64 -9.33 7.38 -3.63
C VAL A 64 -7.94 7.11 -4.23
N ARG A 65 -7.56 7.92 -5.22
CA ARG A 65 -6.24 7.80 -5.87
C ARG A 65 -5.12 8.20 -4.90
N PRO A 66 -3.97 7.53 -4.91
CA PRO A 66 -2.86 7.85 -4.00
C PRO A 66 -2.34 9.27 -4.16
N SER A 67 -2.37 9.84 -5.38
CA SER A 67 -2.00 11.23 -5.62
C SER A 67 -2.95 12.24 -4.95
N ALA A 68 -4.24 11.93 -4.87
CA ALA A 68 -5.23 12.75 -4.18
C ALA A 68 -5.17 12.55 -2.66
N PHE A 69 -4.71 11.38 -2.21
CA PHE A 69 -4.49 11.08 -0.79
C PHE A 69 -3.20 11.69 -0.25
N ARG A 70 -2.21 11.93 -1.12
CA ARG A 70 -0.93 12.53 -0.76
C ARG A 70 -1.16 13.93 -0.21
N ARG A 71 -0.57 14.24 0.95
CA ARG A 71 -0.52 15.63 1.43
C ARG A 71 0.33 16.42 0.44
N PRO A 72 -0.12 17.61 -0.02
CA PRO A 72 0.76 18.47 -0.79
C PRO A 72 2.02 18.73 0.03
N PRO A 73 3.20 18.81 -0.61
CA PRO A 73 4.40 19.19 0.10
C PRO A 73 4.09 20.51 0.83
N VAL A 74 4.24 20.51 2.14
CA VAL A 74 4.22 21.77 2.89
C VAL A 74 5.39 22.56 2.30
N PRO A 75 5.18 23.77 1.75
CA PRO A 75 6.28 24.60 1.35
C PRO A 75 7.05 24.94 2.64
N THR A 76 8.07 24.15 2.95
CA THR A 76 9.05 24.49 3.97
C THR A 76 9.75 25.73 3.43
N ALA A 77 9.42 26.88 4.03
CA ALA A 77 9.92 28.20 3.68
C ALA A 77 11.41 28.41 4.03
N ASP A 78 12.18 27.32 4.10
CA ASP A 78 13.57 27.30 4.56
C ASP A 78 14.49 26.85 3.41
N ALA A 79 14.49 27.63 2.33
CA ALA A 79 15.51 27.58 1.30
C ALA A 79 16.00 29.01 1.02
N ASP A 80 16.67 29.57 2.04
CA ASP A 80 17.66 30.65 1.94
C ASP A 80 19.00 30.11 2.46
#